data_AF-A0A3P3EPV7-F1
#
_entry.id   AF-A0A3P3EPV7-F1
#
_cell.length_a   1.000
_cell.length_b   1.000
_cell.length_c   1.000
_cell.angle_alpha   90.00
_cell.angle_beta   90.00
_cell.angle_gamma   90.00
#
_symmetry.space_group_name_H-M   'P 1'
#
loop_
_entity.id
_entity.type
_entity.pdbx_description
1 polymer ?
#
loop_
_entity_poly.entity_id
_entity_poly.type
_entity_poly.pdbx_seq_one_letter_code
_entity_poly.pdbx_strand_id
1 'polypeptide(L)' 'MTPEQRIERHQKTIEFIKEDVAWLKASGFSIGSGKRIEEGSSAALVERQEENLRMYEGFIAKLKEQIE' A
#
# COMPACT_ATOMS: atom_id res chain seq x y z
N MET A 1 -19.28 12.33 3.46
CA MET A 1 -18.03 11.85 4.08
C MET A 1 -17.16 13.06 4.34
N THR A 2 -16.91 13.38 5.61
CA THR A 2 -16.13 14.55 6.05
C THR A 2 -14.63 14.35 5.77
N PRO A 3 -13.80 15.41 5.81
CA PRO A 3 -12.34 15.28 5.72
C PRO A 3 -11.76 14.28 6.73
N GLU A 4 -12.25 14.27 7.97
CA GLU A 4 -11.82 13.36 9.03
C GLU A 4 -12.18 11.90 8.69
N GLN A 5 -13.40 11.67 8.20
CA GLN A 5 -13.83 10.33 7.75
C GLN A 5 -13.01 9.84 6.55
N ARG A 6 -12.56 10.76 5.67
CA ARG A 6 -11.64 10.41 4.57
C ARG A 6 -10.26 10.04 5.10
N ILE A 7 -9.73 10.81 6.06
CA ILE A 7 -8.45 10.51 6.71
C ILE A 7 -8.49 9.11 7.35
N GLU A 8 -9.51 8.81 8.13
CA GLU A 8 -9.66 7.51 8.79
C GLU A 8 -9.70 6.35 7.77
N ARG A 9 -10.44 6.52 6.67
CA ARG A 9 -10.49 5.54 5.58
C ARG A 9 -9.12 5.29 4.95
N HIS A 10 -8.36 6.35 4.69
CA HIS A 10 -7.04 6.22 4.07
C HIS A 10 -6.00 5.67 5.04
N GLN A 11 -6.12 5.96 6.35
CA GLN A 11 -5.29 5.33 7.39
C GLN A 11 -5.51 3.81 7.43
N LYS A 12 -6.76 3.34 7.41
CA LYS A 12 -7.07 1.90 7.31
C LYS A 12 -6.51 1.26 6.03
N THR A 13 -6.55 2.01 4.92
CA THR A 13 -5.96 1.54 3.65
C THR A 13 -4.43 1.40 3.76
N ILE A 14 -3.76 2.34 4.42
CA ILE A 14 -2.32 2.28 4.69
C ILE A 14 -1.95 1.07 5.55
N GLU A 15 -2.72 0.79 6.60
CA GLU A 15 -2.49 -0.39 7.46
C GLU A 15 -2.59 -1.69 6.66
N PHE A 16 -3.64 -1.83 5.86
CA PHE A 16 -3.82 -2.98 4.98
C PHE A 16 -2.65 -3.15 3.99
N ILE A 17 -2.21 -2.07 3.35
CA ILE A 17 -1.08 -2.13 2.40
C ILE A 17 0.22 -2.53 3.12
N LYS A 18 0.44 -2.08 4.36
CA LYS A 18 1.62 -2.48 5.14
C LYS A 18 1.61 -3.98 5.45
N GLU A 19 0.45 -4.54 5.78
CA GLU A 19 0.28 -5.98 5.97
C GLU A 19 0.55 -6.75 4.67
N ASP A 20 0.01 -6.28 3.54
CA ASP A 20 0.25 -6.86 2.22
C ASP A 20 1.75 -6.83 1.84
N VAL A 21 2.44 -5.72 2.09
CA VAL A 21 3.89 -5.61 1.82
C VAL A 21 4.67 -6.59 2.69
N ALA A 22 4.34 -6.69 3.98
CA ALA A 22 5.01 -7.64 4.88
C ALA A 22 4.77 -9.08 4.42
N TRP A 23 3.54 -9.39 4.02
CA TRP A 23 3.20 -10.71 3.49
C TRP A 23 3.91 -11.00 2.17
N LEU A 24 3.95 -10.07 1.21
CA LEU A 24 4.65 -10.22 -0.07
C LEU A 24 6.16 -10.44 0.13
N LYS A 25 6.78 -9.70 1.06
CA LYS A 25 8.20 -9.86 1.42
C LYS A 25 8.46 -11.24 2.05
N ALA A 26 7.54 -11.76 2.85
CA ALA A 26 7.69 -13.05 3.52
C ALA A 26 7.33 -14.27 2.66
N SER A 27 6.35 -14.13 1.75
CA SER A 27 5.74 -15.24 1.04
C SER A 27 6.48 -15.66 -0.24
N GLY A 28 7.41 -14.84 -0.75
CA GLY A 28 8.03 -15.08 -2.06
C GLY A 28 6.97 -15.23 -3.16
N PHE A 29 5.91 -14.42 -3.08
CA PHE A 29 4.68 -14.59 -3.85
C PHE A 29 4.91 -14.58 -5.37
N SER A 30 4.66 -15.72 -6.01
CA SER A 30 4.79 -15.93 -7.45
C SER A 30 3.41 -16.00 -8.09
N ILE A 31 2.98 -14.93 -8.78
CA ILE A 31 1.74 -14.91 -9.56
C ILE A 31 2.01 -15.53 -10.93
N GLY A 32 2.13 -16.86 -10.99
CA GLY A 32 2.37 -17.58 -12.23
C GLY A 32 1.75 -18.96 -12.19
N SER A 33 1.09 -19.33 -13.29
CA SER A 33 0.36 -20.57 -13.61
C SER A 33 1.11 -21.90 -13.39
N GLY A 34 1.63 -22.15 -12.19
CA GLY A 34 2.47 -23.32 -11.86
C GLY A 34 3.96 -23.16 -12.21
N LYS A 35 4.40 -21.98 -12.65
CA LYS A 35 5.83 -21.66 -12.79
C LYS A 35 6.22 -20.60 -11.77
N ARG A 36 7.23 -20.95 -10.96
CA ARG A 36 7.90 -20.07 -10.00
C ARG A 36 8.45 -18.87 -10.78
N ILE A 37 7.78 -17.72 -10.69
CA ILE A 37 8.30 -16.50 -11.32
C ILE A 37 9.52 -16.06 -10.52
N GLU A 38 10.59 -15.74 -11.23
CA GLU A 38 11.84 -15.23 -10.67
C GLU A 38 11.58 -14.03 -9.75
N GLU A 39 12.50 -13.81 -8.80
CA GLU A 39 12.44 -12.86 -7.67
C GLU A 39 11.98 -11.43 -8.03
N GLY A 40 11.98 -11.05 -9.30
CA GLY A 40 11.50 -9.76 -9.80
C GLY A 40 9.98 -9.51 -9.67
N SER A 41 9.12 -10.54 -9.62
CA SER A 41 7.66 -10.31 -9.57
C SER A 41 7.19 -9.82 -8.20
N SER A 42 7.73 -10.36 -7.11
CA SER A 42 7.38 -9.91 -5.75
C SER A 42 8.00 -8.55 -5.45
N ALA A 43 9.21 -8.28 -5.94
CA ALA A 43 9.89 -6.99 -5.80
C ALA A 43 9.10 -5.85 -6.45
N ALA A 44 8.62 -6.05 -7.69
CA ALA A 44 7.80 -5.04 -8.39
C ALA A 44 6.46 -4.77 -7.69
N LEU A 45 5.84 -5.81 -7.12
CA LEU A 45 4.59 -5.65 -6.34
C LEU A 45 4.85 -4.90 -5.04
N VAL A 46 5.95 -5.20 -4.35
CA VAL A 46 6.37 -4.47 -3.14
C VAL A 46 6.63 -3.00 -3.45
N GLU A 47 7.40 -2.71 -4.51
CA GLU A 47 7.69 -1.33 -4.94
C GLU A 47 6.39 -0.57 -5.23
N ARG A 48 5.46 -1.20 -5.96
CA ARG A 48 4.17 -0.61 -6.27
C ARG A 48 3.34 -0.32 -5.02
N GLN A 49 3.36 -1.21 -4.03
CA GLN A 49 2.66 -0.99 -2.77
C GLN A 49 3.33 0.11 -1.93
N GLU A 50 4.66 0.23 -1.96
CA GLU A 50 5.38 1.33 -1.32
C GLU A 50 5.08 2.68 -1.99
N GLU A 51 4.87 2.73 -3.31
CA GLU A 51 4.35 3.91 -4.00
C GLU A 51 2.94 4.29 -3.54
N ASN A 52 2.04 3.31 -3.42
CA ASN A 52 0.68 3.52 -2.95
C ASN A 52 0.68 4.10 -1.53
N LEU A 53 1.55 3.61 -0.64
CA LEU A 53 1.72 4.16 0.71
C LEU A 53 2.05 5.66 0.68
N ARG A 54 3.08 6.04 -0.09
CA ARG A 54 3.48 7.45 -0.24
C ARG A 54 2.34 8.32 -0.77
N MET A 55 1.56 7.82 -1.72
CA MET A 55 0.41 8.53 -2.26
C MET A 55 -0.67 8.78 -1.19
N TYR A 56 -1.03 7.76 -0.41
CA TYR A 56 -2.04 7.90 0.64
C TYR A 56 -1.57 8.78 1.79
N GLU A 57 -0.30 8.68 2.19
CA GLU A 57 0.31 9.55 3.20
C GLU A 57 0.30 11.02 2.74
N GLY A 58 0.67 11.29 1.48
CA GLY A 58 0.59 12.63 0.90
C GLY A 58 -0.84 13.17 0.82
N PHE A 59 -1.81 12.32 0.47
CA PHE A 59 -3.22 12.69 0.45
C PHE A 59 -3.74 13.07 1.84
N ILE A 60 -3.39 12.28 2.87
CA ILE A 60 -3.75 12.59 4.26
C ILE A 60 -3.10 13.90 4.71
N ALA A 61 -1.83 14.13 4.40
CA ALA A 61 -1.14 15.38 4.75
C ALA A 61 -1.87 16.59 4.14
N LYS A 62 -2.23 16.52 2.86
CA LYS A 62 -2.98 17.59 2.18
C LYS A 62 -4.38 17.80 2.74
N LEU A 63 -5.07 16.73 3.15
CA LEU A 63 -6.36 16.87 3.83
C LEU A 63 -6.22 17.53 5.20
N LYS A 64 -5.17 17.22 5.96
CA LYS A 64 -4.92 17.86 7.26
C LYS A 64 -4.66 19.35 7.13
N GLU A 65 -3.88 19.77 6.13
CA GLU A 65 -3.66 21.18 5.79
C GLU A 65 -4.96 21.94 5.46
N GLN A 66 -6.03 21.26 5.04
CA GLN A 66 -7.33 21.89 4.74
C GLN A 66 -8.27 21.98 5.94
N ILE A 67 -7.97 21.25 7.01
CA ILE A 67 -8.77 21.20 8.25
C ILE A 67 -8.24 22.22 9.27
N GLU A 68 -6.93 22.52 9.24
CA GLU A 68 -6.29 23.64 9.98
C GLU A 68 -6.64 25.01 9.37
#